data_AF-X5A508-F1
#
_entry.id   AF-X5A508-F1
#
_cell.length_a   1.000
_cell.length_b   1.000
_cell.length_c   1.000
_cell.angle_alpha   90.00
_cell.angle_beta   90.00
_cell.angle_gamma   90.00
#
_symmetry.space_group_name_H-M   'P 1'
#
loop_
_entity.id
_entity.type
_entity.pdbx_description
1 polymer ?
#
loop_
_entity_poly.entity_id
_entity_poly.type
_entity_poly.pdbx_seq_one_letter_code
_entity_poly.pdbx_strand_id
1 'polypeptide(L)'
;MDSLISRLEQLTEHILSRLPDAPYEELSEFVEKRQNLVDDIGKQIVENNQSLTEPQKLVIRSILEHDGAIVARMNAHRLEAQDGLQRRNLAKAQRSAYEAGYTPESILMDRKK
;
A
#
# COMPACT_ATOMS: atom_id res chain seq x y z
N MET A 1 -28.73 -5.33 -2.72
CA MET A 1 -27.95 -4.71 -3.82
C MET A 1 -27.68 -3.21 -3.62
N ASP A 2 -28.69 -2.32 -3.60
CA ASP A 2 -28.45 -0.87 -3.55
C ASP A 2 -27.61 -0.39 -2.35
N SER A 3 -27.85 -0.96 -1.17
CA SER A 3 -27.07 -0.65 0.03
C SER A 3 -25.60 -1.03 -0.07
N LEU A 4 -25.28 -2.13 -0.76
CA LEU A 4 -23.90 -2.58 -0.97
C LEU A 4 -23.16 -1.67 -1.93
N ILE A 5 -23.82 -1.26 -3.00
CA ILE A 5 -23.25 -0.37 -4.03
C ILE A 5 -23.05 1.03 -3.47
N SER A 6 -24.02 1.57 -2.72
CA SER A 6 -23.87 2.86 -2.04
C SER A 6 -22.74 2.83 -1.01
N ARG A 7 -22.58 1.72 -0.27
CA ARG A 7 -21.46 1.57 0.68
C ARG A 7 -20.10 1.48 -0.02
N LEU A 8 -20.05 0.84 -1.18
CA LEU A 8 -18.84 0.77 -2.01
C LEU A 8 -18.47 2.15 -2.58
N GLU A 9 -19.46 2.93 -3.00
CA GLU A 9 -19.30 4.31 -3.45
C GLU A 9 -18.76 5.19 -2.31
N GLN A 10 -19.41 5.18 -1.14
CA GLN A 10 -18.96 5.95 0.03
C GLN A 10 -17.54 5.57 0.48
N LEU A 11 -17.21 4.27 0.47
CA LEU A 11 -15.86 3.79 0.78
C LEU A 11 -14.82 4.36 -0.20
N THR A 12 -15.19 4.44 -1.48
CA THR A 12 -14.34 4.98 -2.55
C THR A 12 -14.19 6.50 -2.42
N GLU A 13 -15.27 7.24 -2.19
CA GLU A 13 -15.23 8.69 -1.96
C GLU A 13 -14.38 9.05 -0.74
N HIS A 14 -14.53 8.30 0.35
CA HIS A 14 -13.74 8.50 1.56
C HIS A 14 -12.25 8.35 1.28
N ILE A 15 -11.83 7.25 0.63
CA ILE A 15 -10.39 7.07 0.35
C ILE A 15 -9.87 8.11 -0.64
N LEU A 16 -10.68 8.54 -1.62
CA LEU A 16 -10.29 9.56 -2.57
C LEU A 16 -10.04 10.92 -1.91
N SER A 17 -10.89 11.29 -0.95
CA SER A 17 -10.73 12.54 -0.20
C SER A 17 -9.43 12.58 0.63
N ARG A 18 -8.93 11.40 1.03
CA ARG A 18 -7.73 11.25 1.85
C ARG A 18 -6.52 10.76 1.07
N LEU A 19 -6.66 10.46 -0.22
CA LEU A 19 -5.67 9.75 -1.03
C LEU A 19 -4.26 10.39 -1.03
N PRO A 20 -4.10 11.73 -1.06
CA PRO A 20 -2.78 12.35 -0.98
C PRO A 20 -2.02 11.97 0.30
N ASP A 21 -2.73 11.98 1.43
CA ASP A 21 -2.15 11.83 2.77
C ASP A 21 -2.37 10.43 3.37
N ALA A 22 -3.07 9.54 2.65
CA ALA A 22 -3.40 8.20 3.13
C ALA A 22 -2.11 7.38 3.33
N PRO A 23 -1.85 6.86 4.54
CA PRO A 23 -0.76 5.96 4.80
C PRO A 23 -1.03 4.59 4.14
N TYR A 24 0.01 3.75 4.05
CA TYR A 24 -0.13 2.46 3.36
C TYR A 24 -1.13 1.54 4.08
N GLU A 25 -1.19 1.59 5.42
CA GLU A 25 -2.12 0.80 6.23
C GLU A 25 -3.58 1.11 5.89
N GLU A 26 -3.90 2.40 5.73
CA GLU A 26 -5.25 2.84 5.38
C GLU A 26 -5.64 2.36 3.98
N LEU A 27 -4.71 2.39 3.02
CA LEU A 27 -4.92 1.87 1.67
C LEU A 27 -5.11 0.34 1.67
N SER A 28 -4.34 -0.38 2.50
CA SER A 28 -4.50 -1.83 2.69
C SER A 28 -5.87 -2.17 3.26
N GLU A 29 -6.29 -1.50 4.33
CA GLU A 29 -7.62 -1.68 4.91
C GLU A 29 -8.74 -1.33 3.91
N PHE A 30 -8.55 -0.28 3.11
CA PHE A 30 -9.50 0.09 2.06
C PHE A 30 -9.67 -1.05 1.05
N VAL A 31 -8.57 -1.64 0.56
CA VAL A 31 -8.62 -2.75 -0.40
C VAL A 31 -9.35 -3.96 0.18
N GLU A 32 -9.09 -4.31 1.44
CA GLU A 32 -9.78 -5.41 2.12
C GLU A 32 -11.28 -5.15 2.26
N LYS A 33 -11.66 -3.96 2.75
CA LYS A 33 -13.07 -3.56 2.88
C LYS A 33 -13.78 -3.55 1.53
N ARG A 34 -13.09 -3.07 0.48
CA ARG A 34 -13.61 -3.07 -0.90
C ARG A 34 -13.83 -4.49 -1.39
N GLN A 35 -12.89 -5.40 -1.19
CA GLN A 35 -13.00 -6.79 -1.63
C GLN A 35 -14.21 -7.46 -1.00
N ASN A 36 -14.41 -7.30 0.31
CA ASN A 36 -15.57 -7.87 1.00
C ASN A 36 -16.91 -7.39 0.40
N LEU A 37 -17.01 -6.10 0.07
CA LEU A 37 -18.22 -5.54 -0.57
C LEU A 37 -18.43 -6.11 -1.98
N VAL A 38 -17.36 -6.23 -2.77
CA VAL A 38 -17.42 -6.80 -4.12
C VAL A 38 -17.84 -8.28 -4.07
N ASP A 39 -17.30 -9.04 -3.12
CA ASP A 39 -17.66 -10.44 -2.92
C ASP A 39 -19.12 -10.60 -2.53
N ASP A 40 -19.63 -9.74 -1.63
CA ASP A 40 -21.04 -9.76 -1.23
C ASP A 40 -21.98 -9.35 -2.37
N ILE A 41 -21.57 -8.40 -3.23
CA ILE A 41 -22.28 -8.07 -4.46
C ILE A 41 -22.30 -9.29 -5.40
N GLY A 42 -21.14 -9.93 -5.59
CA GLY A 42 -21.01 -11.13 -6.42
C GLY A 42 -21.91 -12.28 -5.94
N LYS A 43 -21.96 -12.53 -4.63
CA LYS A 43 -22.86 -13.51 -4.02
C LYS A 43 -24.33 -13.17 -4.30
N GLN A 44 -24.75 -11.92 -4.13
CA GLN A 44 -26.13 -11.53 -4.44
C GLN A 44 -26.48 -11.75 -5.93
N ILE A 45 -25.54 -11.52 -6.83
CA ILE A 45 -25.75 -11.76 -8.27
C ILE A 45 -25.92 -13.27 -8.54
N VAL A 46 -25.04 -14.10 -7.99
CA VAL A 46 -25.01 -15.55 -8.27
C VAL A 46 -26.10 -16.31 -7.51
N GLU A 47 -26.25 -16.08 -6.21
CA GLU A 47 -27.15 -16.84 -5.33
C GLU A 47 -28.61 -16.41 -5.48
N ASN A 48 -28.85 -15.10 -5.66
CA ASN A 48 -30.21 -14.57 -5.76
C ASN A 48 -30.64 -14.29 -7.21
N ASN A 49 -29.82 -14.65 -8.21
CA ASN A 49 -30.05 -14.34 -9.63
C ASN A 49 -30.37 -12.85 -9.88
N GLN A 50 -29.83 -11.96 -9.05
CA GLN A 50 -30.06 -10.52 -9.18
C GLN A 50 -29.13 -9.95 -10.25
N SER A 51 -29.71 -9.22 -11.21
CA SER A 51 -28.92 -8.45 -12.17
C SER A 51 -28.71 -7.02 -11.68
N LEU A 52 -27.59 -6.42 -12.08
CA LEU A 52 -27.33 -5.01 -11.82
C LEU A 52 -28.26 -4.14 -12.69
N THR A 53 -28.89 -3.16 -12.07
CA THR A 53 -29.66 -2.13 -12.77
C THR A 53 -28.73 -1.14 -13.48
N GLU A 54 -29.22 -0.41 -14.48
CA GLU A 54 -28.40 0.61 -15.16
C GLU A 54 -27.82 1.69 -14.22
N PRO A 55 -28.60 2.26 -13.27
CA PRO A 55 -28.04 3.20 -12.29
C PRO A 55 -26.90 2.60 -11.46
N GLN A 56 -27.03 1.34 -11.03
CA GLN A 56 -26.00 0.63 -10.28
C GLN A 56 -24.72 0.44 -11.10
N LYS A 57 -24.85 0.11 -12.39
CA LYS A 57 -23.70 -0.02 -13.30
C LYS A 57 -22.99 1.31 -13.50
N LEU A 58 -23.73 2.43 -13.55
CA LEU A 58 -23.13 3.77 -13.67
C LEU A 58 -22.28 4.10 -12.44
N VAL A 59 -22.78 3.83 -11.23
CA VAL A 59 -22.00 4.01 -10.00
C VAL A 59 -20.74 3.15 -10.02
N ILE A 60 -20.85 1.87 -10.38
CA ILE A 60 -19.69 0.98 -10.49
C ILE A 60 -18.67 1.50 -11.49
N ARG A 61 -19.10 2.02 -12.65
CA ARG A 61 -18.19 2.62 -13.64
C ARG A 61 -17.47 3.84 -13.07
N SER A 62 -18.18 4.73 -12.38
CA SER A 62 -17.56 5.89 -11.73
C SER A 62 -16.51 5.47 -10.69
N ILE A 63 -16.79 4.44 -9.89
CA ILE A 63 -15.80 3.88 -8.95
C ILE A 63 -14.54 3.39 -9.68
N LEU A 64 -14.71 2.68 -10.81
CA LEU A 64 -13.58 2.14 -11.59
C LEU A 64 -12.70 3.24 -12.21
N GLU A 65 -13.25 4.42 -12.53
CA GLU A 65 -12.47 5.54 -13.04
C GLU A 65 -11.42 6.05 -12.04
N HIS A 66 -11.66 5.82 -10.75
CA HIS A 66 -10.78 6.25 -9.68
C HIS A 66 -9.66 5.26 -9.32
N ASP A 67 -9.78 4.00 -9.77
CA ASP A 67 -8.82 2.93 -9.44
C ASP A 67 -7.39 3.27 -9.87
N GLY A 68 -7.23 3.98 -11.00
CA GLY A 68 -5.91 4.41 -11.48
C GLY A 68 -5.19 5.30 -10.49
N ALA A 69 -5.89 6.25 -9.86
CA ALA A 69 -5.30 7.15 -8.87
C ALA A 69 -4.91 6.39 -7.59
N ILE A 70 -5.75 5.46 -7.15
CA ILE A 70 -5.51 4.65 -5.95
C ILE A 70 -4.27 3.76 -6.15
N VAL A 71 -4.18 3.07 -7.29
CA VAL A 71 -3.02 2.24 -7.65
C VAL A 71 -1.74 3.07 -7.77
N ALA A 72 -1.83 4.29 -8.32
CA ALA A 72 -0.68 5.19 -8.39
C ALA A 72 -0.15 5.54 -6.99
N ARG A 73 -1.03 5.86 -6.03
CA ARG A 73 -0.64 6.15 -4.65
C ARG A 73 0.02 4.96 -3.95
N MET A 74 -0.55 3.76 -4.12
CA MET A 74 0.04 2.53 -3.57
C MET A 74 1.43 2.26 -4.14
N ASN A 75 1.62 2.51 -5.45
CA ASN A 75 2.93 2.39 -6.07
C ASN A 75 3.94 3.44 -5.57
N ALA A 76 3.50 4.66 -5.28
CA ALA A 76 4.35 5.68 -4.68
C ALA A 76 4.90 5.20 -3.32
N HIS A 77 4.03 4.69 -2.44
CA HIS A 77 4.45 4.08 -1.16
C HIS A 77 5.46 2.95 -1.35
N ARG A 78 5.24 2.07 -2.34
CA ARG A 78 6.17 0.98 -2.67
C ARG A 78 7.55 1.51 -3.09
N LEU A 79 7.58 2.55 -3.91
CA LEU A 79 8.83 3.17 -4.38
C LEU A 79 9.58 3.89 -3.26
N GLU A 80 8.86 4.63 -2.40
CA GLU A 80 9.43 5.29 -1.23
C GLU A 80 10.09 4.29 -0.28
N ALA A 81 9.43 3.17 -0.01
CA ALA A 81 9.99 2.10 0.81
C ALA A 81 11.25 1.48 0.17
N GLN A 82 11.25 1.30 -1.15
CA GLN A 82 12.41 0.78 -1.89
C GLN A 82 13.61 1.73 -1.81
N ASP A 83 13.40 3.03 -2.00
CA ASP A 83 14.46 4.05 -1.89
C ASP A 83 15.01 4.11 -0.46
N GLY A 84 14.13 4.07 0.55
CA GLY A 84 14.54 4.02 1.96
C GLY A 84 15.46 2.84 2.28
N LEU A 85 15.16 1.65 1.75
CA LEU A 85 16.01 0.47 1.90
C LEU A 85 17.37 0.64 1.20
N GLN A 86 17.39 1.19 -0.02
CA GLN A 86 18.63 1.46 -0.76
C GLN A 86 19.53 2.45 -0.02
N ARG A 87 18.98 3.57 0.47
CA ARG A 87 19.73 4.56 1.26
C ARG A 87 20.32 3.96 2.53
N ARG A 88 19.56 3.11 3.24
CA ARG A 88 20.06 2.41 4.43
C ARG A 88 21.22 1.47 4.11
N ASN A 89 21.15 0.77 2.97
CA ASN A 89 22.23 -0.11 2.55
C ASN A 89 23.50 0.67 2.20
N LEU A 90 23.36 1.81 1.51
CA LEU A 90 24.49 2.72 1.22
C LEU A 90 25.11 3.28 2.51
N ALA A 91 24.29 3.72 3.46
CA ALA A 91 24.76 4.22 4.75
C ALA A 91 25.53 3.14 5.56
N LYS A 92 25.07 1.89 5.53
CA LYS A 92 25.79 0.77 6.14
C LYS A 92 27.12 0.48 5.44
N ALA A 93 27.15 0.49 4.11
CA ALA A 93 28.37 0.29 3.35
C ALA A 93 29.40 1.40 3.62
N GLN A 94 28.96 2.66 3.70
CA GLN A 94 29.82 3.79 4.06
C GLN A 94 30.36 3.67 5.49
N ARG A 95 29.52 3.34 6.49
CA ARG A 95 30.01 3.09 7.87
C ARG A 95 31.03 1.96 7.93
N SER A 96 30.78 0.85 7.25
CA SER A 96 31.71 -0.28 7.17
C SER A 96 33.06 0.11 6.56
N ALA A 97 33.06 0.94 5.50
CA ALA A 97 34.29 1.43 4.88
C ALA A 97 35.08 2.40 5.79
N TYR A 98 34.40 3.21 6.59
CA TYR A 98 35.06 4.10 7.57
C TYR A 98 35.56 3.34 8.81
N GLU A 99 34.82 2.35 9.32
CA GLU A 99 35.23 1.50 10.45
C GLU A 99 36.37 0.54 10.06
N ALA A 100 36.39 0.02 8.83
CA ALA A 100 37.49 -0.82 8.33
C ALA A 100 38.82 -0.05 8.16
N GLY A 101 38.79 1.30 8.15
CA GLY A 101 39.99 2.15 8.17
C GLY A 101 40.52 2.44 9.58
N TYR A 102 39.77 2.05 10.63
CA TYR A 102 40.17 2.18 12.03
C TYR A 102 40.35 0.80 12.65
N THR A 103 41.16 -0.04 12.00
CA THR A 103 41.96 -1.02 12.75
C THR A 103 43.24 -0.29 13.18
N PRO A 104 43.32 0.31 14.39
CA PRO A 104 44.62 0.54 14.96
C PRO A 104 45.22 -0.85 15.13
N GLU A 105 46.19 -1.16 14.28
CA GLU A 105 47.30 -2.08 14.57
C GLU A 105 47.30 -2.46 16.06
N SER A 106 46.57 -3.52 16.40
CA SER A 106 46.63 -4.12 17.73
C SER A 106 47.93 -4.88 17.79
N ILE A 107 49.04 -4.13 17.77
CA ILE A 107 50.35 -4.56 18.18
C ILE A 107 50.23 -4.75 19.69
N LEU A 108 49.75 -5.93 20.07
CA LEU A 108 49.88 -6.44 21.41
C LEU A 108 51.38 -6.67 21.62
N MET A 109 52.09 -5.61 22.05
CA MET A 109 53.45 -5.72 22.56
C MET A 109 53.38 -6.57 23.83
N ASP A 110 53.65 -7.86 23.69
CA ASP A 110 53.96 -8.69 24.84
C ASP A 110 55.39 -8.35 25.30
N ARG A 111 55.49 -7.49 26.32
CA ARG A 111 56.72 -7.26 27.07
C ARG A 111 56.59 -7.92 28.43
N LYS A 112 57.43 -8.95 28.62
CA LYS A 112 57.92 -9.63 29.86
C LYS A 112 57.48 -11.11 29.88
N LYS A 113 58.38 -12.07 30.05
CA LYS A 113 59.58 -12.13 30.88
C LYS A 113 60.57 -13.16 30.32
#